data_AF-A0A2E7BQ71-F1
#
_entry.id   AF-A0A2E7BQ71-F1
#
_cell.length_a   1.000
_cell.length_b   1.000
_cell.length_c   1.000
_cell.angle_alpha   90.00
_cell.angle_beta   90.00
_cell.angle_gamma   90.00
#
_symmetry.space_group_name_H-M   'P 1'
#
loop_
_entity.id
_entity.type
_entity.pdbx_description
1 polymer ?
#
loop_
_entity_poly.entity_id
_entity_poly.type
_entity_poly.pdbx_seq_one_letter_code
_entity_poly.pdbx_strand_id
1 'polypeptide(L)'
;MHTLVLWCRRFRRVALEALGLASRAGQIDMQERLNVLVRQQKHLAKEIGQLQRIYTQLDRLEAQLGHRGVDGRLRHIERNLHALIRHQYVDQGRLEFPHNVLSQRFHLLSQNEEDGITLALFKLIGDTNRRFVELGAGVNGGNSGFLVETCGWTGLMVDGSRRRAQRLSGRFGRFGVSVHGGWITADNVNALVRDGGLSGEIDLLSIDLDGTDYWVWKALTVCSPRMIIAEFNPAFGPERVVTVQYDPAFDRAHYKSLTMHFYGASLAALARLGRDKGYRLVLVEPRGANAYFLRNDVGVDIPESSTASLHPRLLSDSQPLFDLIERERLPLVDLDVASSRP
;
A
#
# COMPACT_ATOMS: atom_id res chain seq x y z
N MET A 1 -16.28 32.44 -56.06
CA MET A 1 -15.07 31.58 -55.91
C MET A 1 -13.89 32.29 -55.25
N HIS A 2 -13.55 33.53 -55.62
CA HIS A 2 -12.36 34.24 -55.10
C HIS A 2 -12.32 34.45 -53.57
N THR A 3 -13.48 34.72 -52.95
CA THR A 3 -13.62 34.97 -51.50
C THR A 3 -13.42 33.71 -50.64
N LEU A 4 -13.84 32.54 -51.14
CA LEU A 4 -13.70 31.27 -50.45
C LEU A 4 -12.22 30.83 -50.39
N VAL A 5 -11.47 31.07 -51.48
CA VAL A 5 -10.03 30.76 -51.57
C VAL A 5 -9.21 31.62 -50.61
N LEU A 6 -9.55 32.90 -50.47
CA LEU A 6 -8.89 33.81 -49.53
C LEU A 6 -9.18 33.44 -48.07
N TRP A 7 -10.42 33.04 -47.76
CA TRP A 7 -10.80 32.57 -46.43
C TRP A 7 -10.07 31.28 -46.05
N CYS A 8 -10.02 30.28 -46.95
CA CYS A 8 -9.27 29.05 -46.73
C CYS A 8 -7.77 29.29 -46.54
N ARG A 9 -7.17 30.22 -47.30
CA ARG A 9 -5.74 30.58 -47.14
C ARG A 9 -5.47 31.23 -45.78
N ARG A 10 -6.36 32.10 -45.31
CA ARG A 10 -6.24 32.77 -44.01
C ARG A 10 -6.42 31.79 -42.86
N PHE A 11 -7.40 30.89 -42.94
CA PHE A 11 -7.64 29.84 -41.95
C PHE A 11 -6.46 28.86 -41.86
N ARG A 12 -5.93 28.42 -43.00
CA ARG A 12 -4.73 27.58 -43.07
C ARG A 12 -3.51 28.25 -42.45
N ARG A 13 -3.33 29.55 -42.68
CA ARG A 13 -2.22 30.32 -42.10
C ARG A 13 -2.33 30.44 -40.58
N VAL A 14 -3.52 30.77 -40.07
CA VAL A 14 -3.78 30.84 -38.62
C VAL A 14 -3.58 29.48 -37.95
N ALA A 15 -4.03 28.40 -38.58
CA ALA A 15 -3.81 27.04 -38.08
C ALA A 15 -2.30 26.66 -38.04
N LEU A 16 -1.54 27.05 -39.08
CA LEU A 16 -0.10 26.84 -39.11
C LEU A 16 0.64 27.72 -38.08
N GLU A 17 0.19 28.94 -37.83
CA GLU A 17 0.77 29.84 -36.81
C GLU A 17 0.50 29.29 -35.39
N ALA A 18 -0.72 28.81 -35.12
CA ALA A 18 -1.09 28.19 -33.85
C ALA A 18 -0.30 26.89 -33.55
N LEU A 19 0.10 26.15 -34.59
CA LEU A 19 0.93 24.95 -34.46
C LEU A 19 2.44 25.25 -34.50
N GLY A 20 2.84 26.52 -34.60
CA GLY A 20 4.24 26.92 -34.77
C GLY A 20 4.84 26.54 -36.13
N LEU A 21 4.04 26.09 -37.10
CA LEU A 21 4.46 25.59 -38.42
C LEU A 21 4.41 26.67 -39.54
N ALA A 22 4.15 27.92 -39.18
CA ALA A 22 4.04 29.03 -40.14
C ALA A 22 5.39 29.52 -40.68
N SER A 23 6.48 29.22 -39.99
CA SER A 23 7.84 29.53 -40.43
C SER A 23 8.64 28.25 -40.68
N ARG A 24 9.63 28.35 -41.58
CA ARG A 24 10.54 27.23 -41.85
C ARG A 24 11.29 26.78 -40.60
N ALA A 25 11.61 27.71 -39.69
CA ALA A 25 12.25 27.43 -38.41
C ALA A 25 11.34 26.63 -37.46
N GLY A 26 10.06 27.00 -37.37
CA GLY A 26 9.12 26.29 -36.50
C GLY A 26 8.69 24.91 -37.05
N GLN A 27 8.71 24.73 -38.38
CA GLN A 27 8.62 23.39 -38.98
C GLN A 27 9.81 22.50 -38.62
N ILE A 28 11.03 23.06 -38.56
CA ILE A 28 12.24 22.33 -38.15
C ILE A 28 12.17 21.96 -36.67
N ASP A 29 11.79 22.88 -35.77
CA ASP A 29 11.62 22.60 -34.33
C ASP A 29 10.58 21.50 -34.09
N MET A 30 9.42 21.56 -34.75
CA MET A 30 8.41 20.50 -34.64
C MET A 30 8.94 19.15 -35.14
N GLN A 31 9.71 19.15 -36.25
CA GLN A 31 10.30 17.93 -36.79
C GLN A 31 11.35 17.33 -35.82
N GLU A 32 12.15 18.16 -35.17
CA GLU A 32 13.11 17.74 -34.14
C GLU A 32 12.41 17.14 -32.93
N ARG A 33 11.36 17.79 -32.41
CA ARG A 33 10.53 17.25 -31.32
C ARG A 33 9.89 15.92 -31.69
N LEU A 34 9.35 15.80 -32.90
CA LEU A 34 8.79 14.54 -33.41
C LEU A 34 9.86 13.45 -33.48
N ASN A 35 11.07 13.78 -33.93
CA ASN A 35 12.20 12.85 -34.00
C ASN A 35 12.68 12.41 -32.61
N VAL A 36 12.59 13.26 -31.59
CA VAL A 36 12.86 12.89 -30.19
C VAL A 36 11.79 11.91 -29.70
N LEU A 37 10.51 12.20 -29.91
CA LEU A 37 9.40 11.32 -29.53
C LEU A 37 9.46 9.96 -30.24
N VAL A 38 9.79 9.92 -31.53
CA VAL A 38 9.98 8.66 -32.29
C VAL A 38 11.17 7.87 -31.74
N ARG A 39 12.27 8.54 -31.35
CA ARG A 39 13.40 7.86 -30.71
C ARG A 39 13.02 7.28 -29.35
N GLN A 40 12.26 8.01 -28.54
CA GLN A 40 11.73 7.52 -27.26
C GLN A 40 10.78 6.33 -27.47
N GLN A 41 9.86 6.41 -28.44
CA GLN A 41 8.95 5.31 -28.78
C GLN A 41 9.73 4.05 -29.21
N LYS A 42 10.77 4.19 -30.03
CA LYS A 42 11.63 3.06 -30.44
C LYS A 42 12.41 2.47 -29.27
N HIS A 43 12.86 3.29 -28.32
CA HIS A 43 13.54 2.83 -27.12
C HIS A 43 12.59 2.01 -26.23
N LEU A 44 11.40 2.55 -25.94
CA LEU A 44 10.37 1.87 -25.16
C LEU A 44 9.92 0.55 -25.83
N ALA A 45 9.75 0.53 -27.16
CA ALA A 45 9.43 -0.69 -27.90
C ALA A 45 10.53 -1.76 -27.76
N LYS A 46 11.80 -1.35 -27.70
CA LYS A 46 12.93 -2.25 -27.47
C LYS A 46 12.92 -2.80 -26.05
N GLU A 47 12.65 -1.97 -25.05
CA GLU A 47 12.53 -2.39 -23.65
C GLU A 47 11.36 -3.36 -23.46
N ILE A 48 10.20 -3.08 -24.06
CA ILE A 48 9.05 -4.00 -24.09
C ILE A 48 9.45 -5.33 -24.75
N GLY A 49 10.15 -5.28 -25.87
CA GLY A 49 10.65 -6.49 -26.53
C GLY A 49 11.68 -7.27 -25.71
N GLN A 50 12.42 -6.62 -24.81
CA GLN A 50 13.30 -7.28 -23.84
C GLN A 50 12.50 -7.91 -22.69
N LEU A 51 11.50 -7.20 -22.16
CA LEU A 51 10.60 -7.71 -21.13
C LEU A 51 9.83 -8.95 -21.60
N GLN A 52 9.36 -8.95 -22.86
CA GLN A 52 8.69 -10.11 -23.46
C GLN A 52 9.62 -11.34 -23.55
N ARG A 53 10.92 -11.13 -23.87
CA ARG A 53 11.90 -12.23 -23.87
C ARG A 53 12.16 -12.77 -22.47
N ILE A 54 12.24 -11.89 -21.49
CA ILE A 54 12.34 -12.28 -20.08
C ILE A 54 11.12 -13.12 -19.69
N TYR A 55 9.91 -12.72 -20.09
CA TYR A 55 8.69 -13.49 -19.86
C TYR A 55 8.77 -14.90 -20.45
N THR A 56 9.15 -15.03 -21.73
CA THR A 56 9.33 -16.36 -22.36
C THR A 56 10.41 -17.20 -21.67
N GLN A 57 11.45 -16.57 -21.11
CA GLN A 57 12.47 -17.27 -20.34
C GLN A 57 11.97 -17.71 -18.97
N LEU A 58 11.17 -16.88 -18.30
CA LEU A 58 10.54 -17.20 -17.02
C LEU A 58 9.53 -18.33 -17.18
N ASP A 59 8.66 -18.31 -18.20
CA ASP A 59 7.72 -19.39 -18.50
C ASP A 59 8.44 -20.73 -18.72
N ARG A 60 9.59 -20.71 -19.42
CA ARG A 60 10.41 -21.91 -19.66
C ARG A 60 11.06 -22.42 -18.37
N LEU A 61 11.52 -21.51 -17.51
CA LEU A 61 12.10 -21.87 -16.21
C LEU A 61 11.03 -22.42 -15.26
N GLU A 62 9.82 -21.84 -15.27
CA GLU A 62 8.65 -22.33 -14.54
C GLU A 62 8.28 -23.76 -14.96
N ALA A 63 8.23 -24.01 -16.27
CA ALA A 63 7.96 -25.33 -16.82
C ALA A 63 9.03 -26.38 -16.45
N GLN A 64 10.28 -25.96 -16.23
CA GLN A 64 11.40 -26.85 -15.89
C GLN A 64 11.55 -27.13 -14.40
N LEU A 65 11.14 -26.21 -13.53
CA LEU A 65 11.48 -26.26 -12.10
C LEU A 65 10.36 -26.84 -11.21
N GLY A 66 9.13 -26.96 -11.71
CA GLY A 66 8.00 -27.57 -11.00
C GLY A 66 7.54 -26.81 -9.73
N HIS A 67 6.41 -27.25 -9.16
CA HIS A 67 5.58 -26.53 -8.17
C HIS A 67 6.19 -26.24 -6.77
N ARG A 68 7.50 -26.33 -6.53
CA ARG A 68 8.02 -26.33 -5.13
C ARG A 68 9.26 -25.48 -4.80
N GLY A 69 9.73 -24.57 -5.64
CA GLY A 69 10.93 -23.80 -5.28
C GLY A 69 11.11 -22.40 -5.85
N VAL A 70 10.32 -22.00 -6.84
CA VAL A 70 10.60 -20.79 -7.63
C VAL A 70 9.47 -19.75 -7.53
N ASP A 71 8.29 -20.17 -7.09
CA ASP A 71 7.06 -19.37 -7.18
C ASP A 71 7.16 -18.04 -6.42
N GLY A 72 7.89 -17.96 -5.31
CA GLY A 72 8.03 -16.71 -4.54
C GLY A 72 8.70 -15.59 -5.33
N ARG A 73 9.91 -15.85 -5.84
CA ARG A 73 10.69 -14.86 -6.59
C ARG A 73 10.05 -14.54 -7.93
N LEU A 74 9.47 -15.53 -8.61
CA LEU A 74 8.74 -15.33 -9.86
C LEU A 74 7.51 -14.45 -9.67
N ARG A 75 6.71 -14.69 -8.62
CA ARG A 75 5.57 -13.83 -8.28
C ARG A 75 5.97 -12.36 -8.08
N HIS A 76 7.14 -12.09 -7.48
CA HIS A 76 7.63 -10.72 -7.34
C HIS A 76 8.02 -10.10 -8.69
N ILE A 77 8.67 -10.86 -9.58
CA ILE A 77 9.01 -10.41 -10.93
C ILE A 77 7.74 -10.13 -11.74
N GLU A 78 6.76 -11.04 -11.72
CA GLU A 78 5.47 -10.89 -12.38
C GLU A 78 4.75 -9.61 -11.92
N ARG A 79 4.66 -9.38 -10.60
CA ARG A 79 4.07 -8.16 -10.02
C ARG A 79 4.76 -6.89 -10.52
N ASN A 80 6.08 -6.89 -10.56
CA ASN A 80 6.85 -5.72 -11.01
C ASN A 80 6.75 -5.52 -12.52
N LEU A 81 6.64 -6.59 -13.30
CA LEU A 81 6.31 -6.49 -14.72
C LEU A 81 4.92 -5.89 -14.91
N HIS A 82 3.92 -6.32 -14.15
CA HIS A 82 2.60 -5.69 -14.18
C HIS A 82 2.65 -4.21 -13.81
N ALA A 83 3.52 -3.81 -12.89
CA ALA A 83 3.74 -2.39 -12.57
C ALA A 83 4.31 -1.62 -13.76
N LEU A 84 5.29 -2.17 -14.48
CA LEU A 84 5.83 -1.56 -15.70
C LEU A 84 4.77 -1.44 -16.80
N ILE A 85 3.94 -2.48 -16.99
CA ILE A 85 2.83 -2.44 -17.95
C ILE A 85 1.84 -1.34 -17.59
N ARG A 86 1.42 -1.26 -16.32
CA ARG A 86 0.52 -0.17 -15.87
C ARG A 86 1.16 1.19 -16.10
N HIS A 87 2.43 1.37 -15.75
CA HIS A 87 3.13 2.63 -15.95
C HIS A 87 3.23 3.03 -17.44
N GLN A 88 3.44 2.06 -18.33
CA GLN A 88 3.62 2.31 -19.76
C GLN A 88 2.32 2.60 -20.50
N TYR A 89 1.21 1.96 -20.11
CA TYR A 89 -0.03 1.96 -20.89
C TYR A 89 -1.20 2.69 -20.23
N VAL A 90 -1.11 2.98 -18.93
CA VAL A 90 -2.18 3.64 -18.19
C VAL A 90 -1.81 5.10 -17.95
N ASP A 91 -2.63 6.00 -18.48
CA ASP A 91 -2.56 7.43 -18.15
C ASP A 91 -3.14 7.67 -16.74
N GLN A 92 -2.26 7.62 -15.75
CA GLN A 92 -2.63 7.70 -14.33
C GLN A 92 -3.33 9.01 -13.97
N GLY A 93 -3.03 10.10 -14.67
CA GLY A 93 -3.64 11.42 -14.42
C GLY A 93 -5.07 11.55 -14.91
N ARG A 94 -5.54 10.61 -15.76
CA ARG A 94 -6.93 10.56 -16.25
C ARG A 94 -7.84 9.65 -15.44
N LEU A 95 -7.29 8.87 -14.51
CA LEU A 95 -8.06 7.97 -13.68
C LEU A 95 -8.60 8.70 -12.45
N GLU A 96 -9.78 8.31 -12.02
CA GLU A 96 -10.33 8.73 -10.73
C GLU A 96 -9.74 7.89 -9.59
N PHE A 97 -9.86 8.38 -8.37
CA PHE A 97 -9.56 7.59 -7.18
C PHE A 97 -10.55 6.41 -7.06
N PRO A 98 -10.11 5.19 -6.68
CA PRO A 98 -8.75 4.79 -6.29
C PRO A 98 -7.87 4.32 -7.46
N HIS A 99 -8.36 4.30 -8.69
CA HIS A 99 -7.64 3.74 -9.84
C HIS A 99 -6.36 4.50 -10.20
N ASN A 100 -6.33 5.82 -10.00
CA ASN A 100 -5.11 6.63 -10.15
C ASN A 100 -3.98 6.21 -9.20
N VAL A 101 -4.30 5.77 -7.99
CA VAL A 101 -3.35 5.22 -7.01
C VAL A 101 -3.01 3.78 -7.35
N LEU A 102 -4.02 2.92 -7.54
CA LEU A 102 -3.82 1.48 -7.77
C LEU A 102 -3.10 1.18 -9.08
N SER A 103 -3.16 2.07 -10.07
CA SER A 103 -2.37 1.94 -11.30
C SER A 103 -0.86 2.14 -11.08
N GLN A 104 -0.46 2.80 -9.99
CA GLN A 104 0.93 3.09 -9.63
C GLN A 104 1.57 2.05 -8.70
N ARG A 105 0.81 1.03 -8.27
CA ARG A 105 1.29 0.02 -7.32
C ARG A 105 2.49 -0.77 -7.87
N PHE A 106 3.45 -1.10 -7.02
CA PHE A 106 4.59 -1.96 -7.30
C PHE A 106 5.15 -2.54 -6.01
N HIS A 107 6.02 -3.54 -6.12
CA HIS A 107 6.67 -4.20 -5.00
C HIS A 107 8.19 -4.07 -5.09
N LEU A 108 8.86 -3.64 -4.02
CA LEU A 108 10.30 -3.79 -3.87
C LEU A 108 10.67 -4.44 -2.54
N LEU A 109 10.04 -4.03 -1.43
CA LEU A 109 10.29 -4.57 -0.09
C LEU A 109 9.03 -4.98 0.67
N SER A 110 7.87 -4.34 0.44
CA SER A 110 6.61 -4.71 1.11
C SER A 110 6.16 -6.14 0.75
N GLN A 111 5.18 -6.73 1.43
CA GLN A 111 4.76 -8.10 1.10
C GLN A 111 4.03 -8.19 -0.26
N ASN A 112 3.18 -7.22 -0.54
CA ASN A 112 2.42 -7.10 -1.78
C ASN A 112 2.93 -5.89 -2.56
N GLU A 113 2.06 -4.99 -3.00
CA GLU A 113 2.42 -3.83 -3.81
C GLU A 113 2.21 -2.50 -3.07
N GLU A 114 2.24 -2.56 -1.73
CA GLU A 114 2.09 -1.43 -0.81
C GLU A 114 3.12 -0.34 -1.04
N ASP A 115 4.35 -0.67 -1.46
CA ASP A 115 5.40 0.32 -1.74
C ASP A 115 4.92 1.38 -2.75
N GLY A 116 4.35 0.94 -3.88
CA GLY A 116 3.83 1.84 -4.90
C GLY A 116 2.52 2.53 -4.51
N ILE A 117 1.65 1.84 -3.75
CA ILE A 117 0.39 2.42 -3.25
C ILE A 117 0.70 3.57 -2.28
N THR A 118 1.57 3.32 -1.31
CA THR A 118 1.99 4.29 -0.29
C THR A 118 2.63 5.51 -0.93
N LEU A 119 3.56 5.28 -1.87
CA LEU A 119 4.21 6.38 -2.59
C LEU A 119 3.19 7.20 -3.42
N ALA A 120 2.25 6.54 -4.10
CA ALA A 120 1.23 7.23 -4.88
C ALA A 120 0.26 8.05 -4.00
N LEU A 121 -0.12 7.54 -2.83
CA LEU A 121 -0.90 8.29 -1.86
C LEU A 121 -0.13 9.51 -1.33
N PHE A 122 1.16 9.37 -1.00
CA PHE A 122 1.98 10.52 -0.59
C PHE A 122 2.21 11.55 -1.71
N LYS A 123 2.18 11.15 -2.99
CA LYS A 123 2.16 12.13 -4.10
C LYS A 123 0.88 12.97 -4.12
N LEU A 124 -0.25 12.42 -3.69
CA LEU A 124 -1.54 13.13 -3.64
C LEU A 124 -1.64 14.03 -2.42
N ILE A 125 -1.23 13.54 -1.25
CA ILE A 125 -1.42 14.24 0.03
C ILE A 125 -0.19 15.06 0.47
N GLY A 126 0.94 14.92 -0.21
CA GLY A 126 2.25 15.45 0.18
C GLY A 126 2.85 14.73 1.40
N ASP A 127 4.14 14.84 1.62
CA ASP A 127 4.84 14.45 2.86
C ASP A 127 5.26 15.70 3.66
N THR A 128 5.54 15.53 4.96
CA THR A 128 5.92 16.64 5.86
C THR A 128 7.32 16.45 6.42
N ASN A 129 7.52 15.37 7.18
CA ASN A 129 8.73 15.11 7.95
C ASN A 129 9.39 13.77 7.60
N ARG A 130 8.73 12.95 6.76
CA ARG A 130 9.17 11.62 6.32
C ARG A 130 9.51 10.71 7.50
N ARG A 131 8.79 10.90 8.61
CA ARG A 131 8.92 10.09 9.82
C ARG A 131 7.87 9.00 9.85
N PHE A 132 8.28 7.80 10.25
CA PHE A 132 7.37 6.66 10.33
C PHE A 132 7.52 5.84 11.62
N VAL A 133 6.48 5.09 11.93
CA VAL A 133 6.49 3.97 12.89
C VAL A 133 6.03 2.71 12.16
N GLU A 134 6.82 1.64 12.24
CA GLU A 134 6.48 0.31 11.71
C GLU A 134 6.42 -0.69 12.87
N LEU A 135 5.22 -1.19 13.17
CA LEU A 135 4.97 -2.20 14.19
C LEU A 135 4.74 -3.54 13.49
N GLY A 136 5.66 -4.49 13.68
CA GLY A 136 5.65 -5.74 12.91
C GLY A 136 6.56 -5.73 11.68
N ALA A 137 7.74 -5.10 11.78
CA ALA A 137 8.58 -4.80 10.63
C ALA A 137 9.17 -6.01 9.87
N GLY A 138 9.09 -7.22 10.42
CA GLY A 138 9.62 -8.43 9.79
C GLY A 138 11.13 -8.34 9.60
N VAL A 139 11.63 -8.80 8.45
CA VAL A 139 13.07 -8.71 8.11
C VAL A 139 13.38 -7.65 7.04
N ASN A 140 12.34 -7.15 6.38
CA ASN A 140 12.45 -6.23 5.24
C ASN A 140 11.92 -4.83 5.54
N GLY A 141 11.50 -4.56 6.78
CA GLY A 141 10.98 -3.26 7.19
C GLY A 141 9.49 -3.05 6.88
N GLY A 142 8.72 -4.12 6.65
CA GLY A 142 7.28 -4.05 6.39
C GLY A 142 6.93 -3.10 5.24
N ASN A 143 5.93 -2.24 5.49
CA ASN A 143 5.45 -1.25 4.52
C ASN A 143 6.32 0.02 4.42
N SER A 144 7.31 0.18 5.31
CA SER A 144 8.22 1.33 5.36
C SER A 144 9.62 1.06 4.80
N GLY A 145 10.02 -0.20 4.62
CA GLY A 145 11.36 -0.58 4.19
C GLY A 145 11.82 0.12 2.91
N PHE A 146 10.94 0.18 1.89
CA PHE A 146 11.21 0.87 0.63
C PHE A 146 11.39 2.38 0.82
N LEU A 147 10.55 3.00 1.66
CA LEU A 147 10.62 4.43 1.96
C LEU A 147 11.96 4.80 2.60
N VAL A 148 12.50 3.93 3.45
CA VAL A 148 13.83 4.11 4.04
C VAL A 148 14.93 3.99 2.99
N GLU A 149 14.99 2.86 2.29
CA GLU A 149 16.10 2.56 1.37
C GLU A 149 16.15 3.47 0.14
N THR A 150 14.98 3.91 -0.34
CA THR A 150 14.88 4.62 -1.62
C THR A 150 14.46 6.08 -1.46
N CYS A 151 13.64 6.39 -0.45
CA CYS A 151 13.04 7.73 -0.31
C CYS A 151 13.65 8.55 0.83
N GLY A 152 14.59 7.99 1.59
CA GLY A 152 15.29 8.69 2.68
C GLY A 152 14.45 8.94 3.93
N TRP A 153 13.43 8.11 4.16
CA TRP A 153 12.59 8.20 5.36
C TRP A 153 13.34 7.66 6.58
N THR A 154 13.02 8.20 7.76
CA THR A 154 13.63 7.78 9.03
C THR A 154 12.55 7.57 10.09
N GLY A 155 12.80 6.76 11.10
CA GLY A 155 11.72 6.40 12.02
C GLY A 155 12.07 5.25 12.94
N LEU A 156 11.02 4.56 13.40
CA LEU A 156 11.10 3.43 14.30
C LEU A 156 10.58 2.16 13.62
N MET A 157 11.35 1.08 13.68
CA MET A 157 10.90 -0.27 13.35
C MET A 157 10.89 -1.14 14.61
N VAL A 158 9.78 -1.82 14.88
CA VAL A 158 9.66 -2.74 16.01
C VAL A 158 9.24 -4.12 15.52
N ASP A 159 9.86 -5.16 16.06
CA ASP A 159 9.47 -6.55 15.80
C ASP A 159 9.57 -7.40 17.08
N GLY A 160 8.57 -8.26 17.31
CA GLY A 160 8.52 -9.18 18.45
C GLY A 160 9.70 -10.17 18.51
N SER A 161 10.31 -10.48 17.37
CA SER A 161 11.48 -11.34 17.28
C SER A 161 12.78 -10.54 17.35
N ARG A 162 13.51 -10.71 18.46
CA ARG A 162 14.87 -10.14 18.63
C ARG A 162 15.81 -10.47 17.47
N ARG A 163 15.71 -11.67 16.89
CA ARG A 163 16.51 -12.08 15.73
C ARG A 163 16.16 -11.27 14.48
N ARG A 164 14.88 -11.00 14.23
CA ARG A 164 14.46 -10.15 13.11
C ARG A 164 14.87 -8.70 13.34
N ALA A 165 14.67 -8.19 14.55
CA ALA A 165 15.13 -6.86 14.95
C ALA A 165 16.65 -6.65 14.76
N GLN A 166 17.49 -7.64 15.09
CA GLN A 166 18.93 -7.56 14.81
C GLN A 166 19.24 -7.43 13.30
N ARG A 167 18.50 -8.16 12.44
CA ARG A 167 18.64 -8.04 10.98
C ARG A 167 18.18 -6.68 10.48
N LEU A 168 17.07 -6.17 10.99
CA LEU A 168 16.57 -4.83 10.70
C LEU A 168 17.60 -3.77 11.10
N SER A 169 18.20 -3.87 12.29
CA SER A 169 19.23 -2.92 12.74
C SER A 169 20.45 -2.92 11.82
N GLY A 170 20.95 -4.10 11.42
CA GLY A 170 22.06 -4.19 10.48
C GLY A 170 21.75 -3.64 9.08
N ARG A 171 20.49 -3.75 8.63
CA ARG A 171 20.05 -3.29 7.31
C ARG A 171 19.70 -1.81 7.27
N PHE A 172 18.89 -1.36 8.22
CA PHE A 172 18.27 -0.04 8.23
C PHE A 172 18.94 0.97 9.16
N GLY A 173 19.74 0.52 10.14
CA GLY A 173 20.39 1.41 11.10
C GLY A 173 21.31 2.45 10.44
N ARG A 174 21.94 2.10 9.29
CA ARG A 174 22.75 3.03 8.49
C ARG A 174 21.97 4.22 7.92
N PHE A 175 20.64 4.15 7.88
CA PHE A 175 19.76 5.23 7.42
C PHE A 175 19.19 6.05 8.59
N GLY A 176 19.65 5.86 9.83
CA GLY A 176 19.13 6.58 11.00
C GLY A 176 17.79 6.03 11.51
N VAL A 177 17.42 4.81 11.13
CA VAL A 177 16.24 4.12 11.67
C VAL A 177 16.56 3.53 13.05
N SER A 178 15.75 3.88 14.04
CA SER A 178 15.76 3.22 15.34
C SER A 178 15.07 1.86 15.24
N VAL A 179 15.67 0.83 15.81
CA VAL A 179 15.13 -0.53 15.76
C VAL A 179 15.00 -1.09 17.16
N HIS A 180 13.81 -1.59 17.50
CA HIS A 180 13.54 -2.24 18.77
C HIS A 180 13.08 -3.68 18.59
N GLY A 181 13.65 -4.60 19.38
CA GLY A 181 13.28 -6.01 19.40
C GLY A 181 12.53 -6.35 20.69
N GLY A 182 11.20 -6.40 20.62
CA GLY A 182 10.34 -6.59 21.79
C GLY A 182 8.89 -6.84 21.40
N TRP A 183 8.19 -7.58 22.24
CA TRP A 183 6.77 -7.86 22.05
C TRP A 183 5.96 -6.55 22.20
N ILE A 184 5.06 -6.28 21.26
CA ILE A 184 4.31 -5.03 21.18
C ILE A 184 2.96 -5.24 21.85
N THR A 185 2.59 -4.35 22.77
CA THR A 185 1.35 -4.44 23.54
C THR A 185 0.66 -3.07 23.60
N ALA A 186 -0.63 -3.06 23.95
CA ALA A 186 -1.36 -1.82 24.20
C ALA A 186 -0.70 -0.98 25.32
N ASP A 187 -0.12 -1.65 26.32
CA ASP A 187 0.51 -1.01 27.47
C ASP A 187 1.87 -0.36 27.14
N ASN A 188 2.63 -0.92 26.19
CA ASN A 188 4.00 -0.47 25.91
C ASN A 188 4.15 0.36 24.63
N VAL A 189 3.18 0.35 23.72
CA VAL A 189 3.34 0.97 22.38
C VAL A 189 3.69 2.45 22.45
N ASN A 190 3.10 3.20 23.38
CA ASN A 190 3.40 4.62 23.54
C ASN A 190 4.83 4.87 24.03
N ALA A 191 5.34 4.03 24.93
CA ALA A 191 6.72 4.11 25.39
C ALA A 191 7.69 3.77 24.26
N LEU A 192 7.42 2.68 23.51
CA LEU A 192 8.23 2.28 22.35
C LEU A 192 8.39 3.41 21.33
N VAL A 193 7.27 4.06 20.95
CA VAL A 193 7.28 5.16 19.97
C VAL A 193 8.03 6.38 20.51
N ARG A 194 7.78 6.76 21.77
CA ARG A 194 8.46 7.88 22.42
C ARG A 194 9.96 7.67 22.54
N ASP A 195 10.38 6.47 22.96
CA ASP A 195 11.78 6.12 23.17
C ASP A 195 12.52 5.98 21.82
N GLY A 196 11.78 5.71 20.74
CA GLY A 196 12.25 5.84 19.35
C GLY A 196 12.36 7.30 18.86
N GLY A 197 12.14 8.29 19.73
CA GLY A 197 12.26 9.72 19.43
C GLY A 197 11.08 10.29 18.64
N LEU A 198 9.95 9.59 18.59
CA LEU A 198 8.77 9.98 17.81
C LEU A 198 7.65 10.43 18.75
N SER A 199 7.05 11.57 18.44
CA SER A 199 5.88 12.11 19.13
C SER A 199 5.22 13.17 18.26
N GLY A 200 3.96 13.49 18.52
CA GLY A 200 3.22 14.46 17.73
C GLY A 200 3.03 13.98 16.29
N GLU A 201 3.08 14.90 15.33
CA GLU A 201 2.82 14.57 13.92
C GLU A 201 3.95 13.73 13.29
N ILE A 202 3.56 12.64 12.63
CA ILE A 202 4.42 11.82 11.77
C ILE A 202 3.69 11.55 10.45
N ASP A 203 4.42 11.19 9.39
CA ASP A 203 3.77 10.95 8.10
C ASP A 203 3.09 9.58 8.04
N LEU A 204 3.73 8.52 8.56
CA LEU A 204 3.25 7.14 8.41
C LEU A 204 3.26 6.33 9.70
N LEU A 205 2.19 5.57 9.93
CA LEU A 205 2.17 4.45 10.87
C LEU A 205 1.75 3.18 10.12
N SER A 206 2.50 2.10 10.27
CA SER A 206 2.16 0.77 9.76
C SER A 206 2.04 -0.19 10.93
N ILE A 207 0.96 -0.98 10.96
CA ILE A 207 0.65 -1.97 12.01
C ILE A 207 0.32 -3.30 11.34
N ASP A 208 1.16 -4.31 11.58
CA ASP A 208 1.03 -5.67 11.07
C ASP A 208 1.54 -6.65 12.14
N LEU A 209 0.70 -6.94 13.13
CA LEU A 209 1.06 -7.72 14.32
C LEU A 209 0.51 -9.15 14.30
N ASP A 210 -0.21 -9.54 13.24
CA ASP A 210 -0.87 -10.85 13.11
C ASP A 210 -1.82 -11.14 14.29
N GLY A 211 -2.48 -10.14 14.89
CA GLY A 211 -3.20 -10.37 16.14
C GLY A 211 -3.89 -9.17 16.76
N THR A 212 -3.16 -8.42 17.59
CA THR A 212 -3.73 -7.39 18.49
C THR A 212 -3.73 -5.97 17.89
N ASP A 213 -3.66 -5.87 16.57
CA ASP A 213 -3.55 -4.65 15.76
C ASP A 213 -4.54 -3.56 16.18
N TYR A 214 -5.82 -3.93 16.32
CA TYR A 214 -6.89 -3.04 16.78
C TYR A 214 -6.60 -2.44 18.16
N TRP A 215 -6.16 -3.26 19.12
CA TRP A 215 -5.92 -2.84 20.50
C TRP A 215 -4.68 -1.95 20.63
N VAL A 216 -3.62 -2.29 19.89
CA VAL A 216 -2.39 -1.49 19.82
C VAL A 216 -2.68 -0.14 19.18
N TRP A 217 -3.39 -0.08 18.06
CA TRP A 217 -3.79 1.18 17.45
C TRP A 217 -4.71 2.00 18.37
N LYS A 218 -5.66 1.35 19.04
CA LYS A 218 -6.56 2.01 20.00
C LYS A 218 -5.78 2.69 21.11
N ALA A 219 -4.80 2.01 21.70
CA ALA A 219 -3.97 2.53 22.80
C ALA A 219 -2.93 3.57 22.37
N LEU A 220 -2.47 3.56 21.12
CA LEU A 220 -1.47 4.49 20.62
C LEU A 220 -2.02 5.93 20.53
N THR A 221 -1.36 6.85 21.24
CA THR A 221 -1.75 8.27 21.35
C THR A 221 -0.57 9.24 21.31
N VAL A 222 0.67 8.77 21.50
CA VAL A 222 1.86 9.64 21.55
C VAL A 222 2.19 10.31 20.21
N CYS A 223 1.73 9.75 19.09
CA CYS A 223 1.88 10.32 17.76
C CYS A 223 0.54 10.43 17.03
N SER A 224 0.48 11.34 16.06
CA SER A 224 -0.63 11.56 15.14
C SER A 224 -0.14 11.36 13.70
N PRO A 225 -0.20 10.13 13.16
CA PRO A 225 0.17 9.86 11.78
C PRO A 225 -0.74 10.60 10.79
N ARG A 226 -0.21 11.00 9.63
CA ARG A 226 -1.01 11.53 8.53
C ARG A 226 -1.66 10.42 7.70
N MET A 227 -0.96 9.30 7.55
CA MET A 227 -1.44 8.06 6.94
C MET A 227 -1.21 6.88 7.88
N ILE A 228 -2.17 5.94 7.92
CA ILE A 228 -2.05 4.69 8.66
C ILE A 228 -2.27 3.52 7.70
N ILE A 229 -1.43 2.50 7.81
CA ILE A 229 -1.61 1.19 7.18
C ILE A 229 -1.86 0.20 8.32
N ALA A 230 -2.94 -0.57 8.26
CA ALA A 230 -3.26 -1.55 9.28
C ALA A 230 -3.69 -2.87 8.64
N GLU A 231 -3.12 -3.98 9.10
CA GLU A 231 -3.56 -5.32 8.74
C GLU A 231 -4.98 -5.56 9.28
N PHE A 232 -5.84 -6.14 8.44
CA PHE A 232 -7.12 -6.66 8.87
C PHE A 232 -7.27 -8.11 8.43
N ASN A 233 -8.16 -8.83 9.09
CA ASN A 233 -8.49 -10.21 8.75
C ASN A 233 -9.72 -10.24 7.83
N PRO A 234 -9.57 -10.50 6.52
CA PRO A 234 -10.68 -10.53 5.59
C PRO A 234 -11.59 -11.76 5.78
N ALA A 235 -11.19 -12.74 6.60
CA ALA A 235 -12.03 -13.90 6.89
C ALA A 235 -13.24 -13.56 7.78
N PHE A 236 -13.25 -12.40 8.45
CA PHE A 236 -14.40 -11.92 9.22
C PHE A 236 -15.52 -11.30 8.37
N GLY A 237 -15.30 -11.16 7.06
CA GLY A 237 -16.29 -10.60 6.14
C GLY A 237 -16.46 -9.07 6.26
N PRO A 238 -17.28 -8.48 5.39
CA PRO A 238 -17.41 -7.02 5.27
C PRO A 238 -18.30 -6.36 6.32
N GLU A 239 -19.16 -7.12 6.99
CA GLU A 239 -20.27 -6.59 7.80
C GLU A 239 -19.99 -6.58 9.31
N ARG A 240 -19.45 -7.67 9.87
CA ARG A 240 -19.30 -7.84 11.32
C ARG A 240 -18.20 -6.93 11.87
N VAL A 241 -18.49 -6.19 12.93
CA VAL A 241 -17.52 -5.32 13.63
C VAL A 241 -16.87 -6.11 14.78
N VAL A 242 -15.93 -6.99 14.44
CA VAL A 242 -15.30 -7.92 15.39
C VAL A 242 -13.77 -7.78 15.44
N THR A 243 -13.17 -8.17 16.57
CA THR A 243 -11.71 -8.33 16.75
C THR A 243 -11.42 -9.46 17.71
N VAL A 244 -10.25 -10.10 17.60
CA VAL A 244 -9.77 -11.03 18.64
C VAL A 244 -9.68 -10.29 19.98
N GLN A 245 -9.99 -10.99 21.08
CA GLN A 245 -9.87 -10.40 22.42
C GLN A 245 -8.43 -9.98 22.68
N TYR A 246 -8.27 -8.86 23.38
CA TYR A 246 -6.95 -8.42 23.78
C TYR A 246 -6.31 -9.42 24.73
N ASP A 247 -5.14 -9.91 24.34
CA ASP A 247 -4.23 -10.68 25.17
C ASP A 247 -2.81 -10.13 24.90
N PRO A 248 -2.11 -9.56 25.90
CA PRO A 248 -0.75 -9.07 25.72
C PRO A 248 0.24 -10.16 25.32
N ALA A 249 -0.10 -11.45 25.46
CA ALA A 249 0.69 -12.60 25.05
C ALA A 249 0.10 -13.34 23.81
N PHE A 250 -0.84 -12.72 23.08
CA PHE A 250 -1.50 -13.35 21.93
C PHE A 250 -0.50 -13.86 20.90
N ASP A 251 -0.43 -15.17 20.68
CA ASP A 251 0.37 -15.76 19.59
C ASP A 251 -0.55 -16.53 18.66
N ARG A 252 -0.69 -16.05 17.41
CA ARG A 252 -1.46 -16.72 16.35
C ARG A 252 -1.04 -18.18 16.16
N ALA A 253 0.23 -18.51 16.40
CA ALA A 253 0.73 -19.88 16.27
C ALA A 253 0.13 -20.85 17.30
N HIS A 254 -0.42 -20.36 18.43
CA HIS A 254 -1.16 -21.17 19.39
C HIS A 254 -2.38 -21.81 18.72
N TYR A 255 -3.06 -21.09 17.84
CA TYR A 255 -4.31 -21.52 17.22
C TYR A 255 -4.12 -22.39 15.97
N LYS A 256 -2.88 -22.61 15.52
CA LYS A 256 -2.58 -23.28 14.23
C LYS A 256 -3.17 -24.68 14.06
N SER A 257 -3.37 -25.41 15.16
CA SER A 257 -4.01 -26.73 15.14
C SER A 257 -5.51 -26.68 14.90
N LEU A 258 -6.14 -25.53 15.18
CA LEU A 258 -7.57 -25.26 14.96
C LEU A 258 -7.77 -24.51 13.64
N THR A 259 -7.13 -23.35 13.50
CA THR A 259 -7.16 -22.53 12.29
C THR A 259 -6.02 -21.52 12.28
N MET A 260 -5.49 -21.24 11.09
CA MET A 260 -4.60 -20.10 10.88
C MET A 260 -5.37 -18.78 10.71
N HIS A 261 -6.70 -18.79 10.58
CA HIS A 261 -7.51 -17.62 10.25
C HIS A 261 -8.08 -16.88 11.48
N PHE A 262 -7.68 -17.25 12.69
CA PHE A 262 -8.08 -16.55 13.92
C PHE A 262 -6.99 -15.57 14.35
N TYR A 263 -7.12 -14.32 13.92
CA TYR A 263 -6.21 -13.21 14.20
C TYR A 263 -6.88 -11.86 13.89
N GLY A 264 -6.30 -10.78 14.38
CA GLY A 264 -6.59 -9.43 13.91
C GLY A 264 -7.99 -8.92 14.20
N ALA A 265 -8.44 -8.01 13.35
CA ALA A 265 -9.75 -7.40 13.40
C ALA A 265 -10.40 -7.41 12.02
N SER A 266 -11.72 -7.34 11.98
CA SER A 266 -12.48 -7.07 10.76
C SER A 266 -12.14 -5.68 10.19
N LEU A 267 -12.30 -5.51 8.87
CA LEU A 267 -12.16 -4.20 8.24
C LEU A 267 -13.12 -3.16 8.86
N ALA A 268 -14.33 -3.60 9.23
CA ALA A 268 -15.33 -2.76 9.86
C ALA A 268 -14.92 -2.28 11.26
N ALA A 269 -14.28 -3.13 12.06
CA ALA A 269 -13.71 -2.74 13.36
C ALA A 269 -12.62 -1.67 13.20
N LEU A 270 -11.69 -1.84 12.25
CA LEU A 270 -10.66 -0.84 12.00
C LEU A 270 -11.23 0.46 11.43
N ALA A 271 -12.23 0.40 10.54
CA ALA A 271 -12.93 1.59 10.04
C ALA A 271 -13.61 2.38 11.15
N ARG A 272 -14.28 1.68 12.09
CA ARG A 272 -14.88 2.31 13.26
C ARG A 272 -13.83 2.95 14.17
N LEU A 273 -12.75 2.24 14.49
CA LEU A 273 -11.65 2.79 15.29
C LEU A 273 -10.99 4.00 14.62
N GLY A 274 -10.81 3.94 13.30
CA GLY A 274 -10.32 5.05 12.50
C GLY A 274 -11.17 6.30 12.72
N ARG A 275 -12.49 6.19 12.55
CA ARG A 275 -13.42 7.31 12.77
C ARG A 275 -13.33 7.87 14.19
N ASP A 276 -13.32 6.98 15.19
CA ASP A 276 -13.19 7.38 16.60
C ASP A 276 -11.88 8.14 16.88
N LYS A 277 -10.82 7.85 16.12
CA LYS A 277 -9.49 8.48 16.24
C LYS A 277 -9.26 9.64 15.25
N GLY A 278 -10.26 10.04 14.45
CA GLY A 278 -10.13 11.14 13.48
C GLY A 278 -9.48 10.76 12.14
N TYR A 279 -9.67 9.52 11.73
CA TYR A 279 -9.19 8.95 10.46
C TYR A 279 -10.35 8.37 9.65
N ARG A 280 -10.17 8.30 8.33
CA ARG A 280 -11.12 7.67 7.42
C ARG A 280 -10.45 6.59 6.59
N LEU A 281 -11.15 5.47 6.38
CA LEU A 281 -10.72 4.40 5.49
C LEU A 281 -10.79 4.89 4.04
N VAL A 282 -9.69 4.80 3.29
CA VAL A 282 -9.66 5.29 1.90
C VAL A 282 -9.38 4.20 0.87
N LEU A 283 -8.65 3.14 1.25
CA LEU A 283 -8.22 2.12 0.31
C LEU A 283 -7.90 0.81 1.04
N VAL A 284 -8.09 -0.32 0.37
CA VAL A 284 -7.54 -1.61 0.75
C VAL A 284 -6.66 -2.08 -0.40
N GLU A 285 -5.47 -2.58 -0.10
CA GLU A 285 -4.58 -3.07 -1.14
C GLU A 285 -5.19 -4.31 -1.86
N PRO A 286 -4.88 -4.56 -3.14
CA PRO A 286 -5.61 -5.54 -3.96
C PRO A 286 -5.61 -7.00 -3.47
N ARG A 287 -4.69 -7.41 -2.59
CA ARG A 287 -4.67 -8.74 -1.97
C ARG A 287 -5.60 -8.84 -0.76
N GLY A 288 -6.09 -7.71 -0.25
CA GLY A 288 -7.09 -7.67 0.81
C GLY A 288 -6.55 -7.93 2.22
N ALA A 289 -5.30 -7.59 2.48
CA ALA A 289 -4.66 -7.73 3.79
C ALA A 289 -4.48 -6.39 4.51
N ASN A 290 -4.06 -5.34 3.79
CA ASN A 290 -3.73 -4.04 4.38
C ASN A 290 -4.73 -2.94 4.01
N ALA A 291 -5.27 -2.27 5.02
CA ALA A 291 -6.16 -1.13 4.89
C ALA A 291 -5.41 0.19 5.12
N TYR A 292 -5.73 1.19 4.31
CA TYR A 292 -5.14 2.53 4.34
C TYR A 292 -6.14 3.53 4.88
N PHE A 293 -5.68 4.32 5.85
CA PHE A 293 -6.45 5.39 6.48
C PHE A 293 -5.72 6.72 6.34
N LEU A 294 -6.49 7.78 6.10
CA LEU A 294 -5.99 9.15 6.13
C LEU A 294 -6.59 9.91 7.29
N ARG A 295 -5.79 10.73 7.96
CA ARG A 295 -6.30 11.68 8.96
C ARG A 295 -7.29 12.64 8.30
N ASN A 296 -8.36 13.01 8.99
CA ASN A 296 -9.50 13.73 8.39
C ASN A 296 -9.13 15.08 7.74
N ASP A 297 -8.07 15.72 8.20
CA ASP A 297 -7.53 16.98 7.67
C ASP A 297 -6.54 16.79 6.50
N VAL A 298 -6.10 15.55 6.21
CA VAL A 298 -5.11 15.24 5.19
C VAL A 298 -5.79 14.70 3.93
N GLY A 299 -5.46 15.28 2.77
CA GLY A 299 -5.96 14.82 1.47
C GLY A 299 -7.49 14.89 1.38
N VAL A 300 -8.09 16.00 1.81
CA VAL A 300 -9.55 16.19 1.99
C VAL A 300 -10.39 15.83 0.76
N ASP A 301 -9.81 15.89 -0.45
CA ASP A 301 -10.48 15.51 -1.70
C ASP A 301 -10.58 13.98 -1.90
N ILE A 302 -9.89 13.19 -1.07
CA ILE A 302 -9.98 11.72 -1.06
C ILE A 302 -11.09 11.32 -0.07
N PRO A 303 -12.25 10.80 -0.55
CA PRO A 303 -13.38 10.49 0.32
C PRO A 303 -13.17 9.22 1.13
N GLU A 304 -13.92 9.08 2.23
CA GLU A 304 -14.06 7.80 2.93
C GLU A 304 -14.70 6.77 2.00
N SER A 305 -14.17 5.55 2.02
CA SER A 305 -14.71 4.41 1.29
C SER A 305 -15.42 3.45 2.24
N SER A 306 -16.49 2.81 1.77
CA SER A 306 -17.21 1.85 2.60
C SER A 306 -16.43 0.54 2.75
N THR A 307 -16.60 -0.13 3.89
CA THR A 307 -16.01 -1.44 4.14
C THR A 307 -16.50 -2.46 3.11
N ALA A 308 -17.80 -2.42 2.76
CA ALA A 308 -18.39 -3.29 1.76
C ALA A 308 -17.79 -3.11 0.35
N SER A 309 -17.40 -1.88 -0.04
CA SER A 309 -16.78 -1.65 -1.35
C SER A 309 -15.31 -2.07 -1.39
N LEU A 310 -14.60 -1.97 -0.27
CA LEU A 310 -13.17 -2.25 -0.19
C LEU A 310 -12.82 -3.66 0.27
N HIS A 311 -13.75 -4.35 0.94
CA HIS A 311 -13.51 -5.71 1.38
C HIS A 311 -13.23 -6.57 0.13
N PRO A 312 -12.14 -7.36 0.13
CA PRO A 312 -11.86 -8.25 -0.98
C PRO A 312 -13.06 -9.19 -1.12
N ARG A 313 -13.63 -9.32 -2.31
CA ARG A 313 -14.60 -10.38 -2.60
C ARG A 313 -13.86 -11.70 -2.64
N LEU A 314 -13.39 -12.16 -1.48
CA LEU A 314 -12.98 -13.54 -1.33
C LEU A 314 -14.23 -14.37 -1.55
N LEU A 315 -14.11 -15.41 -2.38
CA LEU A 315 -15.15 -16.42 -2.58
C LEU A 315 -15.44 -17.23 -1.29
N SER A 316 -14.80 -16.88 -0.17
CA SER A 316 -14.96 -17.52 1.12
C SER A 316 -16.06 -16.85 1.92
N ASP A 317 -17.16 -17.57 2.10
CA ASP A 317 -18.12 -17.33 3.17
C ASP A 317 -17.38 -17.22 4.51
N SER A 318 -17.71 -16.19 5.31
CA SER A 318 -17.15 -16.01 6.66
C SER A 318 -17.78 -16.94 7.69
N GLN A 319 -18.96 -17.49 7.40
CA GLN A 319 -19.73 -18.33 8.32
C GLN A 319 -18.93 -19.53 8.88
N PRO A 320 -18.15 -20.29 8.07
CA PRO A 320 -17.36 -21.39 8.60
C PRO A 320 -16.33 -20.98 9.68
N LEU A 321 -15.78 -19.76 9.60
CA LEU A 321 -14.89 -19.25 10.63
C LEU A 321 -15.67 -18.88 11.91
N PHE A 322 -16.83 -18.25 11.77
CA PHE A 322 -17.67 -17.93 12.93
C PHE A 322 -18.20 -19.19 13.63
N ASP A 323 -18.64 -20.19 12.87
CA ASP A 323 -19.06 -21.49 13.42
C ASP A 323 -17.93 -22.17 14.19
N LEU A 324 -16.70 -22.10 13.67
CA LEU A 324 -15.51 -22.60 14.34
C LEU A 324 -15.23 -21.83 15.65
N ILE A 325 -15.28 -20.50 15.60
CA ILE A 325 -15.07 -19.64 16.77
C ILE A 325 -16.08 -19.96 17.88
N GLU A 326 -17.36 -20.13 17.53
CA GLU A 326 -18.40 -20.46 18.49
C GLU A 326 -18.20 -21.87 19.06
N ARG A 327 -17.96 -22.87 18.20
CA ARG A 327 -17.77 -24.27 18.61
C ARG A 327 -16.58 -24.46 19.55
N GLU A 328 -15.44 -23.85 19.21
CA GLU A 328 -14.19 -23.95 19.99
C GLU A 328 -14.09 -22.89 21.09
N ARG A 329 -15.11 -22.00 21.21
CA ARG A 329 -15.16 -20.88 22.16
C ARG A 329 -13.92 -19.99 22.10
N LEU A 330 -13.48 -19.66 20.88
CA LEU A 330 -12.34 -18.77 20.67
C LEU A 330 -12.70 -17.35 21.16
N PRO A 331 -11.75 -16.64 21.79
CA PRO A 331 -12.03 -15.36 22.45
C PRO A 331 -12.17 -14.23 21.41
N LEU A 332 -13.37 -14.06 20.87
CA LEU A 332 -13.73 -13.00 19.93
C LEU A 332 -14.56 -11.92 20.63
N VAL A 333 -14.27 -10.66 20.32
CA VAL A 333 -15.01 -9.50 20.80
C VAL A 333 -15.87 -8.95 19.66
N ASP A 334 -17.17 -8.90 19.88
CA ASP A 334 -18.12 -8.17 19.04
C ASP A 334 -18.23 -6.74 19.57
N LEU A 335 -17.89 -5.75 18.74
CA LEU A 335 -17.86 -4.35 19.13
C LEU A 335 -19.22 -3.67 18.95
N ASP A 336 -20.16 -4.26 18.22
CA ASP A 336 -21.52 -3.72 18.06
C ASP A 336 -22.41 -4.08 19.26
N VAL A 337 -22.13 -5.22 19.90
CA VAL A 337 -22.74 -5.57 21.19
C VAL A 337 -22.01 -4.79 22.28
N ALA A 338 -22.42 -3.53 22.47
CA ALA A 338 -21.88 -2.63 23.49
C ALA A 338 -21.56 -3.38 24.80
N SER A 339 -20.29 -3.34 25.20
CA SER A 339 -19.77 -3.37 26.58
C SER A 339 -20.85 -3.66 27.64
N SER A 340 -21.26 -4.93 27.72
CA SER A 340 -22.12 -5.44 28.78
C SER A 340 -21.28 -6.34 29.68
N ARG A 341 -20.28 -5.72 30.32
CA ARG A 341 -19.87 -6.03 31.68
C ARG A 341 -18.90 -4.94 32.18
N PRO A 342 -19.16 -4.35 33.35
CA PRO A 342 -18.26 -3.39 33.99
C PRO A 342 -16.93 -4.03 34.40
#